data_AF-A0A949FSZ2-F1
#
_entry.id   AF-A0A949FSZ2-F1
#
_cell.length_a   1.000
_cell.length_b   1.000
_cell.length_c   1.000
_cell.angle_alpha   90.00
_cell.angle_beta   90.00
_cell.angle_gamma   90.00
#
_symmetry.space_group_name_H-M   'P 1'
#
loop_
_entity.id
_entity.type
_entity.pdbx_description
1 polymer ?
#
loop_
_entity_poly.entity_id
_entity_poly.type
_entity_poly.pdbx_seq_one_letter_code
_entity_poly.pdbx_strand_id
1 'polypeptide(L)'
;GPDSGLFLRSNDKGQAHQAMIDYHANGNLMGVYGEGLSPGYHVRNFSFLKEVTDIKPEKVDFALPITPEKWASFWKHGEWNELRARIEGNPAKITTWIKGVKFMEYQDKVKRMDKGGIALQVHGGGDFTKEFVRYRNIRVKELSSK
;
A
#
# COMPACT_ATOMS: atom_id res chain seq x y z
N GLY A 1 11.25 9.22 4.96
CA GLY A 1 11.25 8.40 3.74
C GLY A 1 10.17 8.99 2.86
N PRO A 2 10.31 8.91 1.53
CA PRO A 2 9.37 9.58 0.66
C PRO A 2 8.00 8.92 0.78
N ASP A 3 6.95 9.69 0.53
CA ASP A 3 5.62 9.18 0.26
C ASP A 3 5.66 8.44 -1.10
N SER A 4 5.14 7.20 -1.14
CA SER A 4 5.36 6.25 -2.23
C SER A 4 4.24 5.22 -2.29
N GLY A 5 4.11 4.51 -3.40
CA GLY A 5 3.01 3.58 -3.58
C GLY A 5 3.25 2.54 -4.65
N LEU A 6 2.61 1.38 -4.50
CA LEU A 6 2.48 0.39 -5.56
C LEU A 6 1.11 0.56 -6.22
N PHE A 7 1.11 1.00 -7.47
CA PHE A 7 -0.10 1.18 -8.26
C PHE A 7 -0.52 -0.11 -8.95
N LEU A 8 -1.82 -0.36 -8.91
CA LEU A 8 -2.53 -1.48 -9.48
C LEU A 8 -3.61 -0.91 -10.42
N ARG A 9 -3.55 -1.29 -11.69
CA ARG A 9 -4.43 -0.76 -12.76
C ARG A 9 -4.37 0.76 -12.86
N SER A 10 -3.15 1.31 -13.02
CA SER A 10 -2.97 2.74 -13.25
C SER A 10 -3.30 3.16 -14.69
N ASN A 11 -3.68 4.42 -14.87
CA ASN A 11 -3.80 5.06 -16.18
C ASN A 11 -2.81 6.23 -16.37
N ASP A 12 -2.83 6.84 -17.55
CA ASP A 12 -1.97 7.96 -17.96
C ASP A 12 -2.27 9.28 -17.22
N LYS A 13 -3.42 9.38 -16.56
CA LYS A 13 -3.79 10.50 -15.67
C LYS A 13 -3.28 10.32 -14.24
N GLY A 14 -2.57 9.23 -13.96
CA GLY A 14 -2.08 8.90 -12.62
C GLY A 14 -3.14 8.30 -11.69
N GLN A 15 -4.33 7.97 -12.19
CA GLN A 15 -5.37 7.36 -11.37
C GLN A 15 -5.07 5.87 -11.18
N ALA A 16 -5.22 5.34 -9.97
CA ALA A 16 -4.90 3.94 -9.67
C ALA A 16 -5.58 3.41 -8.41
N HIS A 17 -5.65 2.09 -8.29
CA HIS A 17 -5.73 1.45 -6.98
C HIS A 17 -4.31 1.37 -6.42
N GLN A 18 -4.06 1.91 -5.23
CA GLN A 18 -2.73 1.96 -4.63
C GLN A 18 -2.65 1.09 -3.38
N ALA A 19 -1.58 0.29 -3.27
CA ALA A 19 -1.09 -0.19 -1.99
C ALA A 19 -0.03 0.80 -1.48
N MET A 20 -0.28 1.39 -0.31
CA MET A 20 0.52 2.48 0.26
C MET A 20 1.91 2.03 0.70
N ILE A 21 2.92 2.87 0.48
CA ILE A 21 4.31 2.70 0.91
C ILE A 21 4.81 4.04 1.45
N ASP A 22 4.04 4.62 2.36
CA ASP A 22 4.21 6.00 2.80
C ASP A 22 5.16 6.00 4.01
N TYR A 23 6.46 6.01 3.74
CA TYR A 23 7.49 5.74 4.75
C TYR A 23 7.92 7.01 5.51
N HIS A 24 6.95 7.67 6.13
CA HIS A 24 7.11 8.88 6.93
C HIS A 24 6.15 8.90 8.12
N ALA A 25 6.27 9.92 8.98
CA ALA A 25 5.37 10.11 10.12
C ALA A 25 3.91 10.20 9.67
N ASN A 26 3.01 9.51 10.40
CA ASN A 26 1.57 9.37 10.06
C ASN A 26 1.25 8.67 8.73
N GLY A 27 2.26 8.12 8.04
CA GLY A 27 2.10 7.29 6.85
C GLY A 27 1.63 5.88 7.19
N ASN A 28 1.65 5.00 6.20
CA ASN A 28 1.22 3.61 6.33
C ASN A 28 1.95 2.69 5.34
N LEU A 29 2.02 1.39 5.66
CA LEU A 29 2.37 0.36 4.69
C LEU A 29 1.18 -0.56 4.41
N MET A 30 0.96 -0.84 3.13
CA MET A 30 0.01 -1.84 2.62
C MET A 30 -1.47 -1.59 2.95
N GLY A 31 -1.84 -0.40 3.41
CA GLY A 31 -3.21 0.09 3.28
C GLY A 31 -3.55 0.37 1.81
N VAL A 32 -4.83 0.59 1.53
CA VAL A 32 -5.39 0.69 0.19
C VAL A 32 -5.95 2.09 -0.04
N TYR A 33 -5.43 2.78 -1.05
CA TYR A 33 -5.80 4.14 -1.43
C TYR A 33 -6.31 4.20 -2.88
N GLY A 34 -7.26 5.07 -3.15
CA GLY A 34 -7.83 5.30 -4.47
C GLY A 34 -7.24 6.56 -5.09
N GLU A 35 -6.00 6.46 -5.60
CA GLU A 35 -5.26 7.57 -6.19
C GLU A 35 -6.06 8.19 -7.35
N GLY A 36 -6.45 9.46 -7.21
CA GLY A 36 -7.21 10.19 -8.21
C GLY A 36 -8.58 9.58 -8.57
N LEU A 37 -9.09 8.63 -7.77
CA LEU A 37 -10.36 7.95 -8.03
C LEU A 37 -11.54 8.72 -7.39
N SER A 38 -12.70 8.69 -8.07
CA SER A 38 -13.95 9.24 -7.55
C SER A 38 -15.10 8.24 -7.69
N PRO A 39 -15.87 7.94 -6.62
CA PRO A 39 -15.58 8.31 -5.24
C PRO A 39 -14.24 7.70 -4.80
N GLY A 40 -13.43 8.47 -4.07
CA GLY A 40 -12.15 8.01 -3.53
C GLY A 40 -12.34 7.11 -2.31
N TYR A 41 -11.30 6.39 -1.94
CA TYR A 41 -11.26 5.62 -0.69
C TYR A 41 -9.84 5.65 -0.11
N HIS A 42 -9.75 5.53 1.21
CA HIS A 42 -8.50 5.44 1.94
C HIS A 42 -8.73 4.52 3.13
N VAL A 43 -8.13 3.33 3.10
CA VAL A 43 -8.36 2.30 4.12
C VAL A 43 -7.02 1.77 4.62
N ARG A 44 -6.77 1.94 5.91
CA ARG A 44 -5.58 1.46 6.61
C ARG A 44 -5.95 1.03 8.03
N ASN A 45 -5.37 -0.05 8.51
CA ASN A 45 -5.60 -0.60 9.87
C ASN A 45 -4.55 -0.19 10.89
N PHE A 46 -3.52 0.53 10.46
CA PHE A 46 -2.58 1.21 11.32
C PHE A 46 -2.05 2.48 10.65
N SER A 47 -1.48 3.37 11.44
CA SER A 47 -0.64 4.46 10.97
C SER A 47 0.69 4.42 11.70
N PHE A 48 1.76 4.87 11.04
CA PHE A 48 2.99 5.21 11.75
C PHE A 48 2.74 6.35 12.74
N LEU A 49 3.50 6.36 13.83
CA LEU A 49 3.59 7.51 14.72
C LEU A 49 4.66 8.47 14.18
N LYS A 50 5.48 9.04 15.07
CA LYS A 50 6.60 9.89 14.67
C LYS A 50 7.68 9.08 13.96
N GLU A 51 8.01 7.91 14.51
CA GLU A 51 8.96 6.98 13.92
C GLU A 51 8.21 5.85 13.22
N VAL A 52 8.76 5.35 12.12
CA VAL A 52 8.20 4.22 11.35
C VAL A 52 8.31 2.88 12.09
N THR A 53 9.08 2.84 13.18
CA THR A 53 9.19 1.70 14.10
C THR A 53 8.08 1.68 15.15
N ASP A 54 7.21 2.69 15.18
CA ASP A 54 6.10 2.78 16.10
C ASP A 54 4.80 2.96 15.32
N ILE A 55 3.79 2.15 15.64
CA ILE A 55 2.48 2.18 14.98
C ILE A 55 1.37 2.39 15.98
N LYS A 56 0.26 2.98 15.52
CA LYS A 56 -1.02 2.96 16.22
C LYS A 56 -2.06 2.22 15.39
N PRO A 57 -2.96 1.45 16.02
CA PRO A 57 -4.10 0.86 15.31
C PRO A 57 -5.06 1.94 14.81
N GLU A 58 -5.67 1.69 13.66
CA GLU A 58 -6.76 2.50 13.10
C GLU A 58 -8.06 1.70 13.10
N LYS A 59 -9.20 2.38 13.31
CA LYS A 59 -10.50 1.72 13.39
C LYS A 59 -11.07 1.45 12.00
N VAL A 60 -10.84 0.24 11.49
CA VAL A 60 -11.39 -0.29 10.24
C VAL A 60 -11.83 -1.74 10.43
N ASP A 61 -12.61 -2.28 9.48
CA ASP A 61 -13.17 -3.62 9.57
C ASP A 61 -12.09 -4.72 9.56
N PHE A 62 -10.98 -4.49 8.86
CA PHE A 62 -9.86 -5.43 8.83
C PHE A 62 -8.93 -5.23 10.03
N ALA A 63 -8.96 -6.15 10.98
CA ALA A 63 -8.13 -6.09 12.18
C ALA A 63 -6.63 -6.04 11.86
N LEU A 64 -5.88 -5.28 12.66
CA LEU A 64 -4.42 -5.22 12.59
C LEU A 64 -3.81 -6.56 13.02
N PRO A 65 -3.11 -7.30 12.14
CA PRO A 65 -2.60 -8.65 12.47
C PRO A 65 -1.39 -8.64 13.41
N ILE A 66 -0.65 -7.52 13.46
CA ILE A 66 0.57 -7.36 14.26
C ILE A 66 0.36 -6.19 15.21
N THR A 67 0.34 -6.45 16.52
CA THR A 67 0.12 -5.41 17.52
C THR A 67 1.27 -4.40 17.55
N PRO A 68 1.05 -3.16 18.03
CA PRO A 68 2.11 -2.16 18.18
C PRO A 68 3.37 -2.69 18.90
N GLU A 69 3.19 -3.48 19.95
CA GLU A 69 4.30 -4.03 20.76
C GLU A 69 5.15 -5.03 19.97
N LYS A 70 4.55 -5.71 18.98
CA LYS A 70 5.24 -6.69 18.12
C LYS A 70 5.78 -6.08 16.83
N TRP A 71 5.39 -4.85 16.50
CA TRP A 71 5.72 -4.23 15.22
C TRP A 71 7.22 -4.08 15.02
N ALA A 72 7.97 -3.56 15.98
CA ALA A 72 9.41 -3.35 15.84
C ALA A 72 10.21 -4.65 15.63
N SER A 73 9.72 -5.79 16.15
CA SER A 73 10.32 -7.10 15.91
C SER A 73 9.91 -7.69 14.55
N PHE A 74 8.72 -7.33 14.08
CA PHE A 74 8.21 -7.75 12.79
C PHE A 74 8.85 -6.92 11.67
N TRP A 75 8.66 -5.61 11.64
CA TRP A 75 9.19 -4.72 10.62
C TRP A 75 10.68 -4.50 10.78
N LYS A 76 11.46 -4.87 9.75
CA LYS A 76 12.91 -4.69 9.79
C LYS A 76 13.30 -3.31 9.28
N HIS A 77 13.28 -2.31 10.15
CA HIS A 77 13.70 -0.95 9.79
C HIS A 77 15.16 -0.92 9.31
N GLY A 78 15.41 -0.26 8.18
CA GLY A 78 16.75 -0.18 7.57
C GLY A 78 17.16 -1.42 6.76
N GLU A 79 16.37 -2.50 6.80
CA GLU A 79 16.59 -3.71 6.03
C GLU A 79 15.51 -3.94 4.97
N TRP A 80 15.71 -4.97 4.16
CA TRP A 80 14.74 -5.40 3.16
C TRP A 80 13.55 -6.11 3.81
N ASN A 81 12.35 -5.66 3.46
CA ASN A 81 11.09 -6.33 3.78
C ASN A 81 10.40 -6.76 2.48
N GLU A 82 9.55 -7.78 2.56
CA GLU A 82 8.73 -8.23 1.44
C GLU A 82 7.35 -7.59 1.51
N LEU A 83 6.92 -6.95 0.42
CA LEU A 83 5.60 -6.38 0.25
C LEU A 83 4.90 -7.07 -0.92
N ARG A 84 3.59 -7.28 -0.82
CA ARG A 84 2.79 -7.89 -1.88
C ARG A 84 1.43 -7.24 -1.92
N ALA A 85 0.91 -7.05 -3.14
CA ALA A 85 -0.49 -6.73 -3.36
C ALA A 85 -1.08 -7.66 -4.42
N ARG A 86 -2.39 -7.84 -4.38
CA ARG A 86 -3.18 -8.62 -5.34
C ARG A 86 -4.47 -7.85 -5.61
N ILE A 87 -4.83 -7.72 -6.88
CA ILE A 87 -6.09 -7.11 -7.32
C ILE A 87 -6.87 -8.10 -8.17
N GLU A 88 -8.15 -8.28 -7.87
CA GLU A 88 -9.05 -9.25 -8.50
C GLU A 88 -10.40 -8.61 -8.81
N GLY A 89 -11.05 -9.03 -9.90
CA GLY A 89 -12.42 -8.59 -10.23
C GLY A 89 -12.56 -7.10 -10.57
N ASN A 90 -13.79 -6.68 -10.87
CA ASN A 90 -14.19 -5.29 -11.03
C ASN A 90 -15.70 -5.17 -10.72
N PRO A 91 -16.13 -4.68 -9.54
CA PRO A 91 -15.37 -3.88 -8.57
C PRO A 91 -14.16 -4.62 -7.96
N ALA A 92 -13.07 -3.90 -7.79
CA ALA A 92 -11.79 -4.48 -7.40
C ALA A 92 -11.81 -5.02 -5.96
N LYS A 93 -11.42 -6.27 -5.79
CA LYS A 93 -10.98 -6.83 -4.50
C LYS A 93 -9.47 -6.70 -4.42
N ILE A 94 -8.97 -6.01 -3.40
CA ILE A 94 -7.55 -5.79 -3.18
C ILE A 94 -7.15 -6.47 -1.87
N THR A 95 -6.06 -7.22 -1.91
CA THR A 95 -5.46 -7.82 -0.72
C THR A 95 -3.98 -7.47 -0.69
N THR A 96 -3.48 -7.13 0.49
CA THR A 96 -2.08 -6.71 0.68
C THR A 96 -1.42 -7.50 1.81
N TRP A 97 -0.10 -7.65 1.71
CA TRP A 97 0.70 -8.38 2.68
C TRP A 97 2.03 -7.68 2.97
N ILE A 98 2.48 -7.83 4.20
CA ILE A 98 3.85 -7.54 4.62
C ILE A 98 4.44 -8.88 5.10
N LYS A 99 5.57 -9.30 4.53
CA LYS A 99 6.28 -10.56 4.88
C LYS A 99 5.34 -11.77 5.03
N GLY A 100 4.45 -11.96 4.06
CA GLY A 100 3.48 -13.05 4.03
C GLY A 100 2.25 -12.91 4.95
N VAL A 101 2.24 -11.96 5.88
CA VAL A 101 1.09 -11.70 6.75
C VAL A 101 0.13 -10.76 6.04
N LYS A 102 -1.17 -11.09 6.00
CA LYS A 102 -2.20 -10.28 5.35
C LYS A 102 -2.49 -9.04 6.20
N PHE A 103 -2.30 -7.84 5.63
CA PHE A 103 -2.51 -6.57 6.34
C PHE A 103 -3.79 -5.85 5.92
N MET A 104 -4.32 -6.12 4.73
CA MET A 104 -5.58 -5.51 4.31
C MET A 104 -6.34 -6.43 3.36
N GLU A 105 -7.65 -6.40 3.46
CA GLU A 105 -8.58 -6.86 2.43
C GLU A 105 -9.62 -5.77 2.22
N TYR A 106 -9.68 -5.23 1.00
CA TYR A 106 -10.59 -4.15 0.63
C TYR A 106 -11.41 -4.58 -0.58
N GLN A 107 -12.72 -4.41 -0.49
CA GLN A 107 -13.65 -4.59 -1.61
C GLN A 107 -14.14 -3.22 -2.05
N ASP A 108 -13.77 -2.82 -3.26
CA ASP A 108 -14.36 -1.63 -3.89
C ASP A 108 -15.85 -1.85 -4.12
N LYS A 109 -16.62 -0.77 -4.02
CA LYS A 109 -18.08 -0.77 -4.17
C LYS A 109 -18.52 -0.41 -5.58
N VAL A 110 -17.63 0.14 -6.40
CA VAL A 110 -17.95 0.60 -7.75
C VAL A 110 -17.05 -0.05 -8.79
N LYS A 111 -17.59 -0.24 -10.00
CA LYS A 111 -16.78 -0.66 -11.15
C LYS A 111 -15.91 0.51 -11.60
N ARG A 112 -14.65 0.23 -11.90
CA ARG A 112 -13.67 1.19 -12.38
C ARG A 112 -12.89 0.61 -13.56
N MET A 113 -11.59 0.83 -13.62
CA MET A 113 -10.70 0.31 -14.65
C MET A 113 -10.58 -1.21 -14.54
N ASP A 114 -10.88 -1.91 -15.64
CA ASP A 114 -10.66 -3.36 -15.76
C ASP A 114 -9.17 -3.70 -15.90
N LYS A 115 -8.44 -2.86 -16.63
CA LYS A 115 -7.02 -3.03 -16.95
C LYS A 115 -6.30 -1.70 -16.75
N GLY A 116 -4.99 -1.79 -16.53
CA GLY A 116 -4.10 -0.63 -16.42
C GLY A 116 -2.68 -1.08 -16.11
N GLY A 117 -1.80 -0.12 -15.89
CA GLY A 117 -0.41 -0.36 -15.55
C GLY A 117 -0.20 -0.90 -14.13
N ILE A 118 0.99 -1.45 -13.93
CA ILE A 118 1.61 -1.61 -12.61
C ILE A 118 2.73 -0.57 -12.55
N ALA A 119 2.72 0.28 -11.54
CA ALA A 119 3.71 1.34 -11.40
C ALA A 119 4.17 1.49 -9.95
N LEU A 120 5.35 2.07 -9.77
CA LEU A 120 5.85 2.52 -8.48
C LEU A 120 5.79 4.05 -8.47
N GLN A 121 5.10 4.60 -7.49
CA GLN A 121 4.96 6.04 -7.30
C GLN A 121 6.07 6.54 -6.38
N VAL A 122 6.60 7.72 -6.66
CA VAL A 122 7.32 8.55 -5.69
C VAL A 122 6.59 9.89 -5.65
N HIS A 123 6.04 10.25 -4.50
CA HIS A 123 5.28 11.48 -4.36
C HIS A 123 6.20 12.69 -4.55
N GLY A 124 5.75 13.65 -5.36
CA GLY A 124 6.47 14.92 -5.59
C GLY A 124 6.10 15.99 -4.57
N GLY A 125 6.60 17.21 -4.79
CA GLY A 125 6.15 18.41 -4.06
C GLY A 125 7.02 18.86 -2.87
N GLY A 126 8.15 18.22 -2.62
CA GLY A 126 9.11 18.60 -1.57
C GLY A 126 10.58 18.38 -1.99
N ASP A 127 11.52 18.78 -1.13
CA ASP A 127 12.95 18.47 -1.30
C ASP A 127 13.24 17.05 -0.79
N PHE A 128 13.14 16.07 -1.68
CA PHE A 128 13.41 14.66 -1.39
C PHE A 128 14.81 14.23 -1.82
N THR A 129 15.74 15.16 -2.09
CA THR A 129 17.09 14.84 -2.59
C THR A 129 17.92 13.96 -1.65
N LYS A 130 17.53 13.90 -0.37
CA LYS A 130 18.17 13.09 0.67
C LYS A 130 17.30 11.91 1.14
N GLU A 131 16.14 11.72 0.52
CA GLU A 131 15.21 10.67 0.86
C GLU A 131 15.25 9.56 -0.19
N PHE A 132 15.22 8.31 0.27
CA PHE A 132 15.35 7.17 -0.61
C PHE A 132 14.28 6.14 -0.30
N VAL A 133 13.67 5.62 -1.35
CA VAL A 133 12.96 4.34 -1.35
C VAL A 133 13.67 3.43 -2.33
N ARG A 134 13.88 2.17 -1.94
CA ARG A 134 14.63 1.20 -2.76
C ARG A 134 13.78 -0.04 -2.97
N TYR A 135 13.76 -0.51 -4.20
CA TYR A 135 13.02 -1.68 -4.62
C TYR A 135 13.98 -2.71 -5.23
N ARG A 136 13.72 -3.99 -4.97
CA ARG A 136 14.43 -5.11 -5.61
C ARG A 136 13.51 -6.31 -5.73
N ASN A 137 13.87 -7.25 -6.60
CA ASN A 137 13.13 -8.51 -6.79
C ASN A 137 11.64 -8.29 -7.13
N ILE A 138 11.34 -7.27 -7.93
CA ILE A 138 9.98 -6.95 -8.36
C ILE A 138 9.49 -8.05 -9.29
N ARG A 139 8.33 -8.63 -8.98
CA ARG A 139 7.71 -9.72 -9.74
C ARG A 139 6.24 -9.41 -9.94
N VAL A 140 5.74 -9.70 -11.13
CA VAL A 140 4.32 -9.59 -11.47
C VAL A 140 3.85 -10.97 -11.90
N LYS A 141 2.69 -11.38 -11.37
CA LYS A 141 2.00 -12.59 -11.80
C LYS A 141 0.61 -12.21 -12.26
N GLU A 142 0.34 -12.47 -13.53
CA GLU A 142 -1.01 -12.39 -14.05
C GLU A 142 -1.90 -13.43 -13.35
N LEU A 143 -3.11 -13.01 -12.97
CA LEU A 143 -4.09 -13.90 -12.39
C LEU A 143 -4.90 -14.48 -13.55
N SER A 144 -4.85 -15.80 -13.74
CA SER A 144 -5.68 -16.49 -14.72
C SER A 144 -7.15 -16.14 -14.47
N SER A 145 -7.85 -15.67 -15.50
CA SER A 145 -9.31 -15.59 -15.46
C SER A 145 -9.86 -17.00 -15.24
N LYS A 146 -10.60 -17.21 -14.14
CA LYS A 146 -11.52 -18.33 -14.07
C LYS A 146 -12.77 -18.01 -14.89
#